data_AF-A0A8C6KP28-F1
#
_entry.id   AF-A0A8C6KP28-F1
#
_cell.length_a   1.000
_cell.length_b   1.000
_cell.length_c   1.000
_cell.angle_alpha   90.00
_cell.angle_beta   90.00
_cell.angle_gamma   90.00
#
_symmetry.space_group_name_H-M   'P 1'
#
loop_
_entity.id
_entity.type
_entity.pdbx_description
1 polymer ?
#
loop_
_entity_poly.entity_id
_entity_poly.type
_entity_poly.pdbx_seq_one_letter_code
_entity_poly.pdbx_strand_id
1 'polypeptide(L)'
;MSALLSLLYIFITTTLATTLSNSMYLDSNELVNLKWGFDNPQGNITFQLTINTVGWLGFGFSANGGMDDADIVMGGVGSNGNYFKVTFYS
;
A
#
# COMPACT_ATOMS: atom_id res chain seq x y z
N MET A 1 15.97 -1.87 53.23
CA MET A 1 16.84 -2.74 52.40
C MET A 1 15.95 -3.67 51.59
N SER A 2 16.02 -3.55 50.26
CA SER A 2 15.64 -4.56 49.24
C SER A 2 14.21 -5.14 49.25
N ALA A 3 13.51 -5.33 48.13
CA ALA A 3 13.90 -5.15 46.73
C ALA A 3 12.64 -5.30 45.85
N LEU A 4 12.62 -4.54 44.75
CA LEU A 4 12.23 -4.95 43.39
C LEU A 4 10.73 -5.27 43.18
N LEU A 5 9.94 -4.28 42.75
CA LEU A 5 9.68 -4.00 41.31
C LEU A 5 9.28 -5.23 40.50
N SER A 6 7.99 -5.60 40.59
CA SER A 6 7.32 -6.31 39.50
C SER A 6 6.78 -5.27 38.53
N LEU A 7 7.65 -4.71 37.68
CA LEU A 7 7.20 -3.87 36.57
C LEU A 7 6.68 -4.81 35.47
N LEU A 8 5.36 -4.85 35.34
CA LEU A 8 4.63 -5.54 34.28
C LEU A 8 5.19 -5.10 32.92
N TYR A 9 5.95 -5.98 32.26
CA TYR A 9 6.50 -5.71 30.94
C TYR A 9 5.37 -5.88 29.91
N ILE A 10 4.62 -4.81 29.66
CA ILE A 10 3.70 -4.76 28.52
C ILE A 10 4.56 -4.53 27.29
N PHE A 11 4.84 -5.60 26.54
CA PHE A 11 5.32 -5.46 25.17
C PHE A 11 4.16 -4.91 24.33
N ILE A 12 4.05 -3.59 24.24
CA ILE A 12 3.25 -2.97 23.18
C ILE A 12 4.09 -3.13 21.92
N THR A 13 3.76 -4.13 21.09
CA THR A 13 4.28 -4.18 19.72
C THR A 13 3.60 -3.04 18.97
N THR A 14 4.17 -1.84 18.99
CA THR A 14 3.72 -0.77 18.10
C THR A 14 4.15 -1.15 16.70
N THR A 15 3.20 -1.59 15.87
CA THR A 15 3.41 -1.60 14.42
C THR A 15 3.56 -0.15 13.98
N LEU A 16 4.79 0.29 13.74
CA LEU A 16 5.03 1.57 13.10
C LEU A 16 4.34 1.52 11.74
N ALA A 17 3.34 2.38 11.54
CA ALA A 17 2.73 2.53 10.24
C ALA A 17 3.75 3.18 9.30
N THR A 18 3.98 2.56 8.14
CA THR A 18 4.89 3.11 7.13
C THR A 18 4.46 4.52 6.75
N THR A 19 5.39 5.48 6.84
CA THR A 19 5.09 6.87 6.45
C THR A 19 5.08 6.97 4.92
N LEU A 20 3.94 7.37 4.35
CA LEU A 20 3.79 7.54 2.90
C LEU A 20 4.15 8.97 2.47
N SER A 21 5.44 9.24 2.32
CA SER A 21 5.96 10.59 2.03
C SER A 21 5.85 11.02 0.57
N ASN A 22 5.62 10.08 -0.35
CA ASN A 22 5.52 10.37 -1.78
C ASN A 22 4.06 10.28 -2.26
N SER A 23 3.71 11.08 -3.27
CA SER A 23 2.36 11.13 -3.83
C SER A 23 2.40 11.56 -5.31
N MET A 24 1.53 11.00 -6.14
CA MET A 24 1.27 11.50 -7.49
C MET A 24 -0.16 11.20 -7.94
N TYR A 25 -0.70 12.05 -8.81
CA TYR A 25 -1.94 11.75 -9.53
C TYR A 25 -1.62 10.99 -10.82
N LEU A 26 -2.36 9.93 -11.09
CA LEU A 26 -2.18 9.05 -12.25
C LEU A 26 -3.06 9.46 -13.45
N ASP A 27 -3.89 10.49 -13.27
CA ASP A 27 -4.79 11.03 -14.28
C ASP A 27 -4.72 12.55 -14.30
N SER A 28 -5.12 13.16 -15.41
CA SER A 28 -5.08 14.62 -15.59
C SER A 28 -6.08 15.39 -14.74
N ASN A 29 -7.12 14.71 -14.23
CA ASN A 29 -8.17 15.33 -13.44
C ASN A 29 -7.93 15.22 -11.93
N GLU A 30 -6.78 14.66 -11.52
CA GLU A 30 -6.40 14.48 -10.12
C GLU A 30 -7.40 13.63 -9.30
N LEU A 31 -8.03 12.65 -9.94
CA LEU A 31 -9.03 11.77 -9.30
C LEU A 31 -8.44 10.43 -8.82
N VAL A 32 -7.23 10.08 -9.28
CA VAL A 32 -6.55 8.83 -8.97
C VAL A 32 -5.21 9.14 -8.30
N ASN A 33 -5.21 9.17 -6.96
CA ASN A 33 -4.02 9.51 -6.18
C ASN A 33 -3.29 8.24 -5.70
N LEU A 34 -2.02 8.10 -6.08
CA LEU A 34 -1.12 7.09 -5.56
C LEU A 34 -0.17 7.71 -4.54
N LYS A 35 -0.17 7.18 -3.32
CA LYS A 35 0.83 7.47 -2.29
C LYS A 35 1.72 6.27 -2.04
N TRP A 36 2.99 6.51 -1.73
CA TRP A 36 3.90 5.44 -1.37
C TRP A 36 4.99 5.86 -0.40
N GLY A 37 5.52 4.87 0.32
CA GLY A 37 6.59 5.03 1.29
C GLY A 37 7.22 3.70 1.67
N PHE A 38 8.34 3.77 2.38
CA PHE A 38 9.10 2.61 2.83
C PHE A 38 9.84 2.99 4.11
N ASP A 39 9.94 2.04 5.04
CA ASP A 39 10.67 2.24 6.31
C ASP A 39 12.15 1.82 6.19
N ASN A 40 12.46 0.99 5.19
CA ASN A 40 13.79 0.52 4.85
C ASN A 40 14.01 0.70 3.33
N PRO A 41 15.07 1.39 2.87
CA PRO A 41 15.36 1.55 1.43
C PRO A 41 15.51 0.26 0.65
N GLN A 42 15.89 -0.85 1.30
CA GLN A 42 15.97 -2.18 0.68
C GLN A 42 14.77 -3.08 1.04
N GLY A 43 13.76 -2.52 1.70
CA GLY A 43 12.58 -3.26 2.17
C GLY A 43 11.38 -3.12 1.24
N ASN A 44 10.20 -3.39 1.81
CA ASN A 44 8.95 -3.28 1.09
C ASN A 44 8.55 -1.82 0.89
N ILE A 45 7.99 -1.53 -0.29
CA ILE A 45 7.29 -0.28 -0.55
C ILE A 45 5.80 -0.52 -0.27
N THR A 46 5.23 0.33 0.58
CA THR A 46 3.79 0.35 0.87
C THR A 46 3.12 1.33 -0.08
N PHE A 47 2.09 0.88 -0.79
CA PHE A 47 1.29 1.70 -1.69
C PHE A 47 -0.11 1.93 -1.12
N GLN A 48 -0.62 3.15 -1.27
CA GLN A 48 -2.01 3.49 -1.04
C GLN A 48 -2.58 4.18 -2.28
N LEU A 49 -3.56 3.54 -2.89
CA LEU A 49 -4.31 4.11 -3.99
C LEU A 49 -5.65 4.66 -3.47
N THR A 50 -5.94 5.92 -3.77
CA THR A 50 -7.21 6.58 -3.42
C THR A 50 -7.93 6.99 -4.69
N ILE A 51 -9.16 6.50 -4.87
CA ILE A 51 -10.01 6.74 -6.04
C ILE A 51 -11.48 6.68 -5.62
N ASN A 52 -12.33 7.46 -6.28
CA ASN A 52 -13.78 7.32 -6.20
C ASN A 52 -14.28 6.47 -7.39
N THR A 53 -14.66 5.22 -7.13
CA THR A 53 -15.17 4.29 -8.16
C THR A 53 -16.22 3.35 -7.58
N VAL A 54 -17.16 2.93 -8.43
CA VAL A 54 -18.11 1.83 -8.16
C VAL A 54 -17.71 0.52 -8.88
N GLY A 55 -16.63 0.57 -9.67
CA GLY A 55 -16.14 -0.55 -10.47
C GLY A 55 -14.79 -1.05 -9.98
N TRP A 56 -13.87 -1.27 -10.92
CA TRP A 56 -12.52 -1.76 -10.67
C TRP A 56 -11.48 -0.82 -11.30
N LEU A 57 -10.25 -0.88 -10.78
CA LEU A 57 -9.07 -0.25 -11.33
C LEU A 57 -7.88 -1.22 -11.24
N GLY A 58 -6.96 -1.12 -12.19
CA GLY A 58 -5.64 -1.74 -12.12
C GLY A 58 -4.55 -0.69 -12.26
N PHE A 59 -3.50 -0.80 -11.44
CA PHE A 59 -2.25 -0.06 -11.64
C PHE A 59 -1.07 -1.00 -11.45
N GLY A 60 0.06 -0.66 -12.03
CA GLY A 60 1.21 -1.56 -12.07
C GLY A 60 2.49 -0.90 -12.50
N PHE A 61 3.52 -1.73 -12.63
CA PHE A 61 4.86 -1.33 -13.04
C PHE A 61 5.25 -2.04 -14.32
N SER A 62 5.87 -1.32 -15.23
CA SER A 62 6.42 -1.87 -16.47
C SER A 62 7.67 -1.11 -16.88
N ALA A 63 8.50 -1.74 -17.70
CA ALA A 63 9.74 -1.13 -18.18
C ALA A 63 9.49 0.05 -19.15
N ASN A 64 8.33 0.08 -19.82
CA ASN A 64 8.02 1.03 -20.89
C ASN A 64 6.79 1.92 -20.59
N GLY A 65 6.13 1.75 -19.45
CA GLY A 65 4.89 2.45 -19.10
C GLY A 65 3.63 1.88 -19.77
N GLY A 66 3.75 0.83 -20.58
CA GLY A 66 2.63 0.07 -21.15
C GLY A 66 2.08 -0.97 -20.17
N MET A 67 0.97 -1.62 -20.55
CA MET A 67 0.37 -2.70 -19.75
C MET A 67 0.90 -4.08 -20.11
N ASP A 68 1.45 -4.25 -21.31
CA ASP A 68 2.05 -5.52 -21.74
C ASP A 68 3.28 -5.82 -20.87
N ASP A 69 3.34 -7.07 -20.39
CA ASP A 69 4.38 -7.58 -19.47
C ASP A 69 4.55 -6.76 -18.18
N ALA A 70 3.47 -6.09 -17.72
CA ALA A 70 3.48 -5.32 -16.48
C ALA A 70 3.11 -6.17 -15.25
N ASP A 71 3.72 -5.87 -14.11
CA ASP A 71 3.26 -6.36 -12.81
C ASP A 71 2.08 -5.51 -12.33
N ILE A 72 0.89 -6.11 -12.24
CA ILE A 72 -0.36 -5.37 -12.02
C ILE A 72 -1.05 -5.81 -10.73
N VAL A 73 -1.43 -4.81 -9.94
CA VAL A 73 -2.42 -4.96 -8.86
C VAL A 73 -3.75 -4.40 -9.34
N MET A 74 -4.79 -5.22 -9.26
CA MET A 74 -6.17 -4.82 -9.53
C MET A 74 -6.97 -4.81 -8.24
N GLY A 75 -7.95 -3.92 -8.16
CA GLY A 75 -8.89 -3.91 -7.05
C GLY A 75 -10.17 -3.16 -7.42
N GLY A 76 -11.19 -3.31 -6.60
CA GLY A 76 -12.47 -2.69 -6.88
C GLY A 76 -13.48 -2.88 -5.77
N VAL A 77 -14.69 -2.40 -6.03
CA VAL A 77 -15.85 -2.58 -5.16
C VAL A 77 -16.71 -3.69 -5.76
N GLY A 78 -16.91 -4.77 -5.01
CA GLY A 78 -17.80 -5.87 -5.36
C GLY A 78 -19.04 -5.90 -4.48
N SER A 79 -19.98 -6.79 -4.80
CA SER A 79 -21.20 -7.01 -3.99
C SER A 79 -20.91 -7.37 -2.52
N ASN A 80 -19.73 -7.95 -2.26
CA ASN A 80 -19.30 -8.41 -0.95
C ASN A 80 -18.31 -7.43 -0.28
N GLY A 81 -18.14 -6.23 -0.82
CA GLY A 81 -17.17 -5.24 -0.37
C GLY A 81 -15.94 -5.11 -1.27
N ASN A 82 -14.92 -4.43 -0.76
CA ASN A 82 -13.72 -4.12 -1.53
C ASN A 82 -12.82 -5.36 -1.70
N TYR A 83 -12.17 -5.50 -2.85
CA TYR A 83 -11.26 -6.61 -3.14
C TYR A 83 -9.98 -6.14 -3.83
N PHE A 84 -8.93 -6.96 -3.71
CA PHE A 84 -7.67 -6.82 -4.45
C PHE A 84 -7.23 -8.17 -5.03
N LYS A 85 -6.66 -8.13 -6.24
CA LYS A 85 -6.06 -9.27 -6.93
C LYS A 85 -4.72 -8.84 -7.52
N VAL A 86 -3.67 -9.59 -7.25
CA VAL A 86 -2.33 -9.36 -7.82
C VAL A 86 -2.10 -10.35 -8.96
N THR A 87 -1.56 -9.88 -10.08
CA THR A 87 -1.11 -10.74 -11.19
C THR A 87 0.33 -10.38 -11.52
N PHE A 88 1.20 -11.39 -11.52
CA PHE A 88 2.61 -11.26 -11.91
C PHE A 88 2.77 -11.86 -13.30
N TYR A 89 3.40 -11.13 -14.22
CA TYR A 89 3.80 -11.67 -15.52
C TYR A 89 5.33 -11.84 -15.48
N SER A 90 5.78 -13.10 -15.57
CA SER A 90 7.21 -13.48 -15.57
C SER A 90 7.71 -13.76 -16.98
#